data_AF-A0A3M1LIJ3-F1
#
_entry.id   AF-A0A3M1LIJ3-F1
#
_cell.length_a   1.000
_cell.length_b   1.000
_cell.length_c   1.000
_cell.angle_alpha   90.00
_cell.angle_beta   90.00
_cell.angle_gamma   90.00
#
_symmetry.space_group_name_H-M   'P 1'
#
loop_
_entity.id
_entity.type
_entity.pdbx_description
1 polymer ?
#
loop_
_entity_poly.entity_id
_entity_poly.type
_entity_poly.pdbx_seq_one_letter_code
_entity_poly.pdbx_strand_id
1 'polypeptide(L)' 'MGKGDRKTRRGKLWRGSYGKTRSKKNNRPVKQDTKQNG' A
#
# COMPACT_ATOMS: atom_id res chain seq x y z
N MET A 1 -6.42 -12.33 -3.88
CA MET A 1 -5.22 -11.73 -4.50
C MET A 1 -4.04 -12.69 -4.39
N GLY A 2 -3.56 -13.22 -5.52
CA GLY A 2 -2.46 -14.18 -5.56
C GLY A 2 -1.07 -13.53 -5.49
N LYS A 3 -0.02 -14.37 -5.39
CA LYS A 3 1.38 -13.92 -5.39
C LYS A 3 1.82 -13.31 -6.74
N GLY A 4 1.17 -13.69 -7.85
CA GLY A 4 1.44 -13.15 -9.19
C GLY A 4 0.87 -11.75 -9.44
N ASP A 5 -0.06 -11.28 -8.61
CA ASP A 5 -0.74 -10.00 -8.84
C ASP A 5 0.08 -8.81 -8.31
N ARG A 6 0.76 -8.13 -9.24
CA ARG A 6 1.64 -6.98 -8.99
C ARG A 6 0.94 -5.76 -8.38
N LYS A 7 -0.38 -5.62 -8.53
CA LYS A 7 -1.11 -4.45 -7.99
C LYS A 7 -1.36 -4.59 -6.50
N THR A 8 -1.27 -5.79 -5.96
CA THR A 8 -1.74 -6.13 -4.62
C THR A 8 -0.62 -6.08 -3.59
N ARG A 9 -0.97 -5.89 -2.32
CA ARG A 9 0.02 -5.95 -1.23
C ARG A 9 0.74 -7.30 -1.21
N ARG A 10 0.02 -8.40 -1.45
CA ARG A 10 0.57 -9.77 -1.43
C ARG A 10 1.54 -10.03 -2.59
N GLY A 11 1.20 -9.63 -3.82
CA GLY A 11 2.13 -9.77 -4.93
C GLY A 11 3.35 -8.85 -4.83
N LYS A 12 3.19 -7.65 -4.29
CA LYS A 12 4.32 -6.75 -3.97
C LYS A 12 5.23 -7.30 -2.87
N LEU A 13 4.68 -7.97 -1.86
CA LEU A 13 5.46 -8.68 -0.85
C LEU A 13 6.28 -9.82 -1.47
N TRP A 14 5.64 -10.65 -2.31
CA TRP A 14 6.32 -11.78 -2.95
C TRP A 14 7.43 -11.34 -3.92
N ARG A 15 7.21 -10.28 -4.70
CA ARG A 15 8.23 -9.71 -5.60
C ARG A 15 9.25 -8.80 -4.91
N GLY A 16 9.06 -8.45 -3.64
CA GLY A 16 9.92 -7.50 -2.93
C GLY A 16 9.78 -6.02 -3.37
N SER A 17 8.82 -5.66 -4.23
CA SER A 17 8.65 -4.30 -4.75
C SER A 17 7.70 -3.42 -3.91
N TYR A 18 7.70 -2.10 -4.16
CA TYR A 18 6.89 -1.13 -3.43
C TYR A 18 5.86 -0.42 -4.32
N GLY A 19 4.97 0.36 -3.73
CA GLY A 19 4.08 1.32 -4.40
C GLY A 19 2.80 1.54 -3.59
N LYS A 20 1.72 2.07 -4.19
CA LYS A 20 0.50 2.49 -3.45
C LYS A 20 0.00 1.48 -2.39
N THR A 21 -0.08 0.20 -2.75
CA THR A 21 -0.56 -0.89 -1.89
C THR A 21 0.47 -1.50 -0.92
N ARG A 22 1.77 -1.22 -1.11
CA ARG A 22 2.89 -1.59 -0.22
C ARG A 22 3.87 -0.42 -0.17
N SER A 23 3.49 0.66 0.51
CA SER A 23 4.32 1.85 0.62
C SER A 23 5.51 1.61 1.55
N LYS A 24 6.63 2.30 1.28
CA LYS A 24 7.74 2.36 2.24
C LYS A 24 7.29 3.17 3.45
N LYS A 25 7.81 2.86 4.65
CA LYS A 25 7.45 3.56 5.90
C LYS A 25 7.58 5.08 5.78
N ASN A 26 8.59 5.55 5.05
CA ASN A 26 8.88 6.98 4.84
C ASN A 26 8.02 7.63 3.75
N ASN A 27 7.29 6.84 2.97
CA ASN A 27 6.44 7.32 1.87
C ASN A 27 5.00 6.82 2.05
N ARG A 28 4.59 6.61 3.31
CA ARG A 28 3.17 6.51 3.63
C ARG A 28 2.63 7.90 3.36
N PRO A 29 1.74 8.10 2.37
CA PRO A 29 0.92 9.30 2.42
C PRO A 29 0.30 9.26 3.81
N VAL A 30 0.63 10.26 4.63
CA VAL A 30 -0.02 10.50 5.92
C VAL A 30 -1.48 10.24 5.61
N LYS A 31 -2.07 9.20 6.21
CA LYS A 31 -3.50 9.04 6.08
C LYS A 31 -4.02 10.38 6.55
N GLN A 32 -4.53 11.19 5.64
CA GLN A 32 -5.43 12.24 6.03
C GLN A 32 -6.61 11.43 6.54
N ASP A 33 -6.56 11.12 7.83
CA ASP A 33 -7.74 10.84 8.62
C ASP A 33 -8.53 12.14 8.54
N THR A 34 -9.18 12.37 7.39
CA THR A 34 -10.37 13.20 7.31
C THR A 34 -11.39 12.46 8.15
N LYS A 35 -11.27 12.62 9.46
CA LYS A 35 -12.44 12.67 10.32
C LYS A 35 -13.25 13.83 9.77
N GLN A 36 -14.22 13.50 8.92
CA GLN A 36 -15.34 14.39 8.66
C GLN A 36 -15.97 14.65 10.03
N ASN A 37 -15.70 15.83 10.59
CA ASN A 37 -16.52 16.43 11.62
C ASN A 37 -17.75 17.01 10.92
N GLY A 38 -18.94 16.81 11.50
CA GLY A 38 -20.21 17.34 11.04
C GLY A 38 -21.33 16.36 11.29
#